data_AF-A0A383S7W5-F1
#
_entry.id   AF-A0A383S7W5-F1
#
_cell.length_a   1.000
_cell.length_b   1.000
_cell.length_c   1.000
_cell.angle_alpha   90.00
_cell.angle_beta   90.00
_cell.angle_gamma   90.00
#
_symmetry.space_group_name_H-M   'P 1'
#
loop_
_entity.id
_entity.type
_entity.pdbx_description
1 polymer ?
#
loop_
_entity_poly.entity_id
_entity_poly.type
_entity_poly.pdbx_seq_one_letter_code
_entity_poly.pdbx_strand_id
1 'polypeptide(L)'
;MSELPQDTPADQGEGAPEPGNPAGRQPPVTGNRLVDEVLAGLGDLDELPVGERLERLTAAQQGLAEILDGTRAQLPPHGEQA
;
A
#
# COMPACT_ATOMS: atom_id res chain seq x y z
N MET A 1 50.40 -22.07 28.99
CA MET A 1 49.12 -22.74 29.32
C MET A 1 48.28 -21.66 29.97
N SER A 2 47.23 -21.06 29.39
CA SER A 2 46.34 -21.39 28.27
C SER A 2 45.91 -20.06 27.60
N GLU A 3 46.17 -19.86 26.31
CA GLU A 3 45.23 -20.03 25.17
C GLU A 3 44.15 -18.93 25.08
N LEU A 4 44.44 -17.94 24.23
CA LEU A 4 43.48 -17.02 23.61
C LEU A 4 42.51 -17.83 22.73
N PRO A 5 41.19 -17.58 22.75
CA PRO A 5 40.34 -18.02 21.66
C PRO A 5 40.53 -17.08 20.45
N GLN A 6 41.01 -17.63 19.34
CA GLN A 6 40.92 -17.06 17.99
C GLN A 6 40.05 -18.00 17.14
N ASP A 7 39.41 -17.44 16.11
CA ASP A 7 38.66 -18.07 15.00
C ASP A 7 37.17 -18.43 15.18
N THR A 8 36.27 -17.59 14.63
CA THR A 8 35.55 -17.89 13.37
C THR A 8 34.97 -16.57 12.77
N PRO A 9 34.61 -16.50 11.47
CA PRO A 9 34.96 -15.42 10.55
C PRO A 9 33.80 -14.44 10.32
N ALA A 10 34.10 -13.39 9.54
CA ALA A 10 33.10 -12.50 8.95
C ALA A 10 32.05 -13.26 8.12
N ASP A 11 30.92 -12.56 7.87
CA ASP A 11 29.83 -12.93 6.96
C ASP A 11 28.79 -13.88 7.59
N GLN A 12 27.56 -13.47 7.84
CA GLN A 12 26.58 -13.13 6.80
C GLN A 12 25.49 -12.22 7.38
N GLY A 13 25.08 -11.25 6.57
CA GLY A 13 24.08 -10.26 6.92
C GLY A 13 22.84 -10.88 7.53
N GLU A 14 22.59 -10.53 8.80
CA GLU A 14 21.24 -10.49 9.31
C GLU A 14 20.55 -9.40 8.50
N GLY A 15 19.94 -9.82 7.39
CA GLY A 15 19.30 -8.96 6.43
C GLY A 15 18.37 -8.03 7.17
N ALA A 16 18.80 -6.78 7.34
CA ALA A 16 17.87 -5.67 7.33
C ALA A 16 16.89 -6.00 6.20
N PRO A 17 15.57 -6.05 6.45
CA PRO A 17 14.62 -6.46 5.42
C PRO A 17 15.00 -5.67 4.19
N GLU A 18 15.45 -6.39 3.15
CA GLU A 18 15.73 -5.78 1.85
C GLU A 18 14.57 -4.83 1.61
N PRO A 19 14.79 -3.54 1.28
CA PRO A 19 13.70 -2.64 0.99
C PRO A 19 12.93 -3.28 -0.16
N GLY A 20 11.89 -4.02 0.20
CA GLY A 20 11.31 -5.03 -0.66
C GLY A 20 10.92 -4.33 -1.92
N ASN A 21 11.49 -4.79 -3.04
CA ASN A 21 11.25 -4.30 -4.37
C ASN A 21 9.76 -3.88 -4.47
N PRO A 22 9.43 -2.58 -4.56
CA PRO A 22 8.05 -2.13 -4.54
C PRO A 22 7.24 -2.73 -5.71
N ALA A 23 7.97 -3.12 -6.77
CA ALA A 23 7.56 -3.79 -8.01
C ALA A 23 6.78 -5.12 -7.88
N GLY A 24 6.27 -5.45 -6.68
CA GLY A 24 5.51 -6.67 -6.43
C GLY A 24 4.54 -6.58 -5.25
N ARG A 25 4.33 -5.40 -4.65
CA ARG A 25 3.34 -5.24 -3.58
C ARG A 25 1.94 -5.24 -4.18
N GLN A 26 1.33 -6.42 -4.19
CA GLN A 26 -0.09 -6.54 -4.46
C GLN A 26 -0.87 -5.59 -3.54
N PRO A 27 -1.78 -4.77 -4.07
CA PRO A 27 -2.51 -3.81 -3.26
C PRO A 27 -3.28 -4.50 -2.13
N PRO A 28 -3.43 -3.83 -0.98
CA PRO A 28 -4.14 -4.41 0.15
C PRO A 28 -5.59 -4.70 -0.22
N VAL A 29 -6.07 -5.89 0.15
CA VAL A 29 -7.48 -6.29 -0.03
C VAL A 29 -8.29 -5.76 1.15
N THR A 30 -9.23 -4.88 0.86
CA THR A 30 -10.09 -4.20 1.82
C THR A 30 -11.41 -4.95 2.06
N GLY A 31 -11.73 -5.93 1.20
CA GLY A 31 -12.98 -6.70 1.26
C GLY A 31 -14.16 -5.98 0.61
N ASN A 32 -13.97 -4.74 0.15
CA ASN A 32 -14.92 -4.02 -0.68
C ASN A 32 -14.43 -4.06 -2.12
N ARG A 33 -15.17 -4.74 -3.01
CA ARG A 33 -14.76 -4.92 -4.42
C ARG A 33 -14.49 -3.60 -5.14
N LEU A 34 -15.29 -2.56 -4.90
CA LEU A 34 -15.11 -1.27 -5.58
C LEU A 34 -13.81 -0.60 -5.13
N VAL A 35 -13.51 -0.66 -3.83
CA VAL A 35 -12.25 -0.13 -3.29
C VAL A 35 -11.07 -0.95 -3.79
N ASP A 36 -11.20 -2.28 -3.82
CA ASP A 36 -10.16 -3.18 -4.30
C ASP A 36 -9.85 -2.97 -5.79
N GLU A 37 -10.87 -2.68 -6.62
CA GLU A 37 -10.69 -2.33 -8.04
C GLU A 37 -9.95 -1.00 -8.22
N VAL A 38 -10.28 0.02 -7.43
CA VAL A 38 -9.59 1.31 -7.48
C VAL A 38 -8.13 1.17 -7.05
N LEU A 39 -7.84 0.37 -6.01
CA LEU A 39 -6.48 0.09 -5.56
C LEU A 39 -5.70 -0.76 -6.57
N ALA A 40 -6.35 -1.71 -7.25
CA ALA A 40 -5.74 -2.47 -8.34
C ALA A 40 -5.36 -1.57 -9.52
N GLY A 41 -6.15 -0.53 -9.80
CA GLY A 41 -5.86 0.46 -10.85
C GLY A 41 -4.63 1.33 -10.59
N LEU A 42 -4.19 1.47 -9.33
CA LEU A 42 -2.95 2.15 -9.01
C LEU A 42 -1.72 1.35 -9.46
N GLY A 43 -1.77 0.02 -9.36
CA GLY A 43 -0.69 -0.87 -9.80
C GLY A 43 0.69 -0.46 -9.26
N ASP A 44 1.73 -0.70 -10.05
CA ASP A 44 3.09 -0.24 -9.71
C ASP A 44 3.29 1.21 -10.15
N LEU A 45 3.00 2.10 -9.22
CA LEU A 45 3.20 3.53 -9.42
C LEU A 45 4.68 3.90 -9.50
N ASP A 46 5.58 3.04 -8.97
CA ASP A 46 6.97 3.43 -8.79
C ASP A 46 7.74 3.55 -10.11
N GLU A 47 7.29 2.79 -11.13
CA GLU A 47 7.88 2.76 -12.46
C GLU A 47 7.38 3.88 -13.38
N LEU A 48 6.36 4.64 -12.96
CA LEU A 48 5.73 5.68 -13.78
C LEU A 48 6.42 7.04 -13.61
N PRO A 49 6.44 7.87 -14.69
CA PRO A 49 6.87 9.26 -14.58
C PRO A 49 5.96 10.03 -13.63
N VAL A 50 6.52 11.00 -12.92
CA VAL A 50 5.82 11.72 -11.83
C VAL A 50 4.48 12.32 -12.28
N GLY A 51 4.39 12.84 -13.51
CA GLY A 51 3.13 13.36 -14.06
C GLY A 51 2.05 12.29 -14.13
N GLU A 52 2.36 11.15 -14.74
CA GLU A 52 1.42 10.02 -14.87
C GLU A 52 1.10 9.39 -13.51
N ARG A 53 2.07 9.36 -12.59
CA ARG A 53 1.86 8.93 -11.20
C ARG A 53 0.80 9.81 -10.50
N LEU A 54 0.92 11.12 -10.64
CA LEU A 54 -0.04 12.07 -10.06
C LEU A 54 -1.42 11.94 -10.69
N GLU A 55 -1.50 11.72 -12.00
CA GLU A 55 -2.78 11.48 -12.68
C GLU A 55 -3.47 10.22 -12.17
N ARG A 56 -2.74 9.11 -12.03
CA ARG A 56 -3.30 7.86 -11.49
C ARG A 56 -3.72 7.99 -10.02
N LEU A 57 -2.93 8.68 -9.19
CA LEU A 57 -3.33 8.98 -7.81
C LEU A 57 -4.61 9.82 -7.78
N THR A 58 -4.70 10.84 -8.64
CA THR A 58 -5.85 11.74 -8.70
C THR A 58 -7.11 10.99 -9.14
N ALA A 59 -6.99 10.09 -10.11
CA ALA A 59 -8.08 9.22 -10.55
C ALA A 59 -8.55 8.28 -9.42
N ALA A 60 -7.62 7.63 -8.70
CA ALA A 60 -7.97 6.77 -7.60
C ALA A 60 -8.62 7.52 -6.43
N GLN A 61 -8.13 8.73 -6.10
CA GLN A 61 -8.74 9.57 -5.09
C GLN A 61 -10.18 9.95 -5.43
N GLN A 62 -10.45 10.28 -6.71
CA GLN A 62 -11.80 10.57 -7.18
C GLN A 62 -12.70 9.33 -7.08
N GLY A 63 -12.24 8.17 -7.55
CA GLY A 63 -13.02 6.93 -7.47
C GLY A 63 -13.37 6.55 -6.02
N LEU A 64 -12.42 6.71 -5.08
CA LEU A 64 -12.69 6.50 -3.66
C LEU A 64 -13.68 7.53 -3.11
N ALA A 65 -13.59 8.79 -3.51
CA ALA A 65 -14.53 9.82 -3.09
C ALA A 65 -15.96 9.51 -3.57
N GLU A 66 -16.12 9.05 -4.80
CA GLU A 66 -17.42 8.63 -5.35
C GLU A 66 -17.99 7.42 -4.61
N ILE A 67 -17.17 6.43 -4.27
CA ILE A 67 -17.58 5.27 -3.47
C ILE A 67 -18.08 5.73 -2.09
N LEU A 68 -17.35 6.63 -1.44
CA LEU A 68 -17.71 7.17 -0.14
C LEU A 68 -18.99 8.01 -0.20
N ASP A 69 -19.16 8.83 -1.24
CA ASP A 69 -20.36 9.64 -1.45
C ASP A 69 -21.60 8.77 -1.72
N GLY A 70 -21.46 7.77 -2.60
CA GLY A 70 -22.52 6.79 -2.86
C GLY A 70 -22.89 5.97 -1.63
N THR A 71 -21.91 5.64 -0.77
CA THR A 71 -22.18 4.96 0.52
C THR A 71 -22.90 5.91 1.48
N ARG A 72 -22.51 7.19 1.50
CA ARG A 72 -23.14 8.23 2.32
C ARG A 72 -24.60 8.50 1.92
N ALA A 73 -24.90 8.50 0.63
CA ALA A 73 -26.26 8.67 0.11
C ALA A 73 -27.19 7.49 0.44
N GLN A 74 -26.62 6.29 0.60
CA GLN A 74 -27.36 5.06 0.95
C GLN A 74 -27.51 4.85 2.46
N LEU A 75 -26.69 5.53 3.27
CA LEU A 75 -26.90 5.55 4.70
C LEU A 75 -28.20 6.32 4.98
N PRO A 76 -29.14 5.73 5.75
CA PRO A 76 -30.28 6.50 6.22
C PRO A 76 -29.74 7.74 6.95
N PRO A 77 -30.39 8.91 6.82
CA PRO A 77 -30.00 10.07 7.60
C PRO A 77 -29.94 9.64 9.06
N HIS A 78 -28.76 9.71 9.68
CA HIS A 78 -28.62 9.51 11.10
C HIS A 78 -29.49 10.57 11.76
N GLY A 79 -30.64 10.11 12.26
CA GLY A 79 -31.72 10.87 12.87
C GLY A 79 -31.51 12.38 12.97
N GLU A 80 -32.27 13.13 12.19
CA GLU A 80 -33.03 14.24 12.76
C GLU A 80 -33.93 13.63 13.86
N GLN A 81 -33.36 13.45 15.04
CA GLN A 81 -34.08 13.24 16.29
C GLN A 81 -34.12 14.60 16.96
N ALA A 82 -35.15 15.39 16.62
CA ALA A 82 -35.88 16.36 17.44
C ALA A 82 -36.48 17.48 16.57
#